data_AF-A0A7S2S1B5-F1
#
_entry.id   AF-A0A7S2S1B5-F1
#
_cell.length_a   1.000
_cell.length_b   1.000
_cell.length_c   1.000
_cell.angle_alpha   90.00
_cell.angle_beta   90.00
_cell.angle_gamma   90.00
#
_symmetry.space_group_name_H-M   'P 1'
#
loop_
_entity.id
_entity.type
_entity.pdbx_description
1 polymer ?
#
loop_
_entity_poly.entity_id
_entity_poly.type
_entity_poly.pdbx_seq_one_letter_code
_entity_poly.pdbx_strand_id
1 'polypeptide(L)'
;AALREDTDIDVGELSFDDEDKALFLQLMAKFDPDEVYPFLKRAKDYPLDESLRICRSFDITDAEAFLLERTGDIPRALELTLATLEKKMARLASSLPAYATKRLVDLGLLEPSDGGGGGGGSG
;
A
#
# COMPACT_ATOMS: atom_id res chain seq x y z
N ALA A 1 9.83 59.96 -10.80
CA ALA A 1 8.61 59.44 -11.45
C ALA A 1 9.05 58.73 -12.72
N ALA A 2 8.85 57.44 -12.94
CA ALA A 2 8.07 56.43 -12.22
C ALA A 2 8.79 55.08 -12.42
N LEU A 3 8.92 54.30 -11.34
CA LEU A 3 9.19 52.87 -11.44
C LEU A 3 7.88 52.23 -11.86
N ARG A 4 7.83 51.62 -13.05
CA ARG A 4 6.75 50.68 -13.39
C ARG A 4 7.09 49.38 -12.68
N GLU A 5 6.38 49.13 -11.57
CA GLU A 5 6.27 47.81 -10.97
C GLU A 5 5.37 46.97 -11.89
N ASP A 6 5.95 46.35 -12.92
CA ASP A 6 5.28 45.31 -13.70
C ASP A 6 5.51 43.96 -13.00
N THR A 7 4.99 43.82 -11.77
CA THR A 7 4.90 42.52 -11.07
C THR A 7 3.48 42.29 -10.59
N ASP A 8 2.54 42.31 -11.52
CA ASP A 8 1.27 41.61 -11.34
C ASP A 8 1.41 40.23 -12.00
N ILE A 9 2.20 39.35 -11.37
CA ILE A 9 1.91 37.93 -11.50
C ILE A 9 0.67 37.73 -10.65
N ASP A 10 -0.48 37.61 -11.31
CA ASP A 10 -1.72 37.21 -10.67
C ASP A 10 -1.54 35.79 -10.12
N VAL A 11 -1.15 35.71 -8.84
CA VAL A 11 -1.03 34.45 -8.09
C VAL A 11 -2.42 33.97 -7.62
N GLY A 12 -3.50 34.60 -8.10
CA GLY A 12 -4.86 34.50 -7.59
C GLY A 12 -5.65 33.25 -8.01
N GLU A 13 -5.17 32.43 -8.94
CA GLU A 13 -5.95 31.28 -9.44
C GLU A 13 -5.08 30.04 -9.73
N LEU A 14 -4.17 29.69 -8.82
CA LEU A 14 -3.64 28.32 -8.75
C LEU A 14 -4.63 27.46 -7.95
N SER A 15 -5.81 27.22 -8.50
CA SER A 15 -6.68 26.17 -7.96
C SER A 15 -5.96 24.84 -8.19
N PHE A 16 -5.60 24.15 -7.12
CA PHE A 16 -5.16 22.75 -7.22
C PHE A 16 -6.33 21.93 -7.74
N ASP A 17 -6.32 21.67 -9.04
CA ASP A 17 -7.32 20.85 -9.68
C ASP A 17 -7.10 19.36 -9.33
N ASP A 18 -8.01 18.51 -9.78
CA ASP A 18 -7.88 17.08 -9.51
C ASP A 18 -6.65 16.46 -10.21
N GLU A 19 -6.16 17.06 -11.30
CA GLU A 19 -4.95 16.61 -11.99
C GLU A 19 -3.70 16.91 -11.16
N ASP A 20 -3.60 18.11 -10.58
CA ASP A 20 -2.52 18.53 -9.68
C ASP A 20 -2.48 17.66 -8.43
N LYS A 21 -3.65 17.37 -7.84
CA LYS A 21 -3.77 16.47 -6.67
C LYS A 21 -3.32 15.05 -7.00
N ALA A 22 -3.71 14.53 -8.15
CA ALA A 22 -3.29 13.21 -8.63
C ALA A 22 -1.78 13.17 -8.89
N LEU A 23 -1.22 14.21 -9.53
CA LEU A 23 0.21 14.32 -9.79
C LEU A 23 1.00 14.37 -8.47
N PHE A 24 0.55 15.17 -7.51
CA PHE A 24 1.17 15.23 -6.19
C PHE A 24 1.18 13.86 -5.50
N LEU A 25 0.05 13.15 -5.53
CA LEU A 25 -0.04 11.81 -4.97
C LEU A 25 0.87 10.82 -5.70
N GLN A 26 0.99 10.92 -7.03
CA GLN A 26 1.90 10.09 -7.83
C GLN A 26 3.37 10.34 -7.47
N LEU A 27 3.75 11.60 -7.27
CA LEU A 27 5.09 11.95 -6.80
C LEU A 27 5.33 11.41 -5.40
N MET A 28 4.38 11.55 -4.49
CA MET A 28 4.46 11.01 -3.14
C MET A 28 4.63 9.48 -3.18
N ALA A 29 3.80 8.77 -3.94
CA ALA A 29 3.92 7.32 -4.10
C ALA A 29 5.29 6.87 -4.64
N LYS A 30 5.92 7.69 -5.49
CA LYS A 30 7.24 7.41 -6.07
C LYS A 30 8.41 7.67 -5.11
N PHE A 31 8.34 8.75 -4.34
CA PHE A 31 9.47 9.23 -3.53
C PHE A 31 9.33 8.91 -2.04
N ASP A 32 8.11 8.78 -1.54
CA ASP A 32 7.79 8.52 -0.13
C ASP A 32 6.46 7.73 0.00
N PRO A 33 6.44 6.44 -0.38
CA PRO A 33 5.23 5.62 -0.38
C PRO A 33 4.61 5.43 1.00
N ASP A 34 5.41 5.49 2.07
CA ASP A 34 4.95 5.30 3.45
C ASP A 34 4.08 6.47 3.94
N GLU A 35 4.23 7.66 3.35
CA GLU A 35 3.44 8.86 3.71
C GLU A 35 2.11 8.97 2.94
N VAL A 36 1.89 8.14 1.92
CA VAL A 36 0.68 8.17 1.08
C VAL A 36 -0.59 7.90 1.90
N TYR A 37 -0.62 6.84 2.71
CA TYR A 37 -1.77 6.55 3.56
C TYR A 37 -2.05 7.66 4.60
N PRO A 38 -1.04 8.11 5.39
CA PRO A 38 -1.20 9.26 6.28
C PRO A 38 -1.71 10.53 5.59
N PHE A 39 -1.22 10.83 4.38
CA PHE A 39 -1.66 11.98 3.61
C PHE A 39 -3.14 11.87 3.22
N LEU A 40 -3.55 10.75 2.62
CA LEU A 40 -4.95 10.52 2.19
C LEU A 40 -5.92 10.62 3.37
N LYS A 41 -5.52 10.15 4.56
CA LYS A 41 -6.34 10.25 5.76
C LYS A 41 -6.56 11.71 6.22
N ARG A 42 -5.58 12.60 5.98
CA ARG A 42 -5.64 14.02 6.37
C ARG A 42 -6.31 14.90 5.32
N ALA A 43 -5.96 14.73 4.04
CA ALA A 43 -6.31 15.65 2.97
C ALA A 43 -7.81 15.70 2.65
N LYS A 44 -8.53 14.55 2.73
CA LYS A 44 -9.98 14.36 2.45
C LYS A 44 -10.50 14.83 1.07
N ASP A 45 -9.77 15.68 0.37
CA ASP A 45 -10.06 16.23 -0.95
C ASP A 45 -8.98 15.73 -1.93
N TYR A 46 -9.34 14.71 -2.71
CA TYR A 46 -8.50 14.08 -3.72
C TYR A 46 -9.37 13.27 -4.69
N PRO A 47 -8.95 13.10 -5.96
CA PRO A 47 -9.68 12.29 -6.92
C PRO A 47 -9.62 10.81 -6.54
N LEU A 48 -10.75 10.25 -6.09
CA LEU A 48 -10.83 8.91 -5.50
C LEU A 48 -10.37 7.80 -6.47
N ASP A 49 -10.87 7.82 -7.71
CA ASP A 49 -10.57 6.81 -8.72
C ASP A 49 -9.10 6.85 -9.18
N GLU A 50 -8.55 8.05 -9.36
CA GLU A 50 -7.15 8.23 -9.73
C GLU A 50 -6.21 7.85 -8.59
N SER A 51 -6.55 8.24 -7.37
CA SER A 51 -5.79 7.88 -6.18
C SER A 51 -5.72 6.37 -6.01
N LEU A 52 -6.83 5.66 -6.28
CA LEU A 52 -6.88 4.21 -6.22
C LEU A 52 -6.02 3.56 -7.31
N ARG A 53 -6.02 4.10 -8.52
CA ARG A 53 -5.14 3.65 -9.62
C ARG A 53 -3.67 3.84 -9.29
N ILE A 54 -3.30 4.97 -8.70
CA ILE A 54 -1.92 5.25 -8.27
C ILE A 54 -1.51 4.31 -7.14
N CYS A 55 -2.32 4.13 -6.10
CA CYS A 55 -1.95 3.24 -4.99
C CYS A 55 -1.73 1.78 -5.47
N ARG A 56 -2.54 1.32 -6.43
CA ARG A 56 -2.36 0.01 -7.09
C ARG A 56 -1.08 -0.09 -7.91
N SER A 57 -0.72 0.94 -8.65
CA SER A 57 0.46 0.89 -9.53
C SER A 57 1.78 0.89 -8.75
N PHE A 58 1.78 1.43 -7.53
CA PHE A 58 2.92 1.44 -6.62
C PHE A 58 2.85 0.36 -5.51
N ASP A 59 1.88 -0.57 -5.58
CA ASP A 59 1.67 -1.63 -4.57
C ASP A 59 1.53 -1.12 -3.11
N ILE A 60 0.95 0.08 -2.93
CA ILE A 60 0.76 0.72 -1.62
C ILE A 60 -0.54 0.21 -1.00
N THR A 61 -0.44 -0.97 -0.36
CA THR A 61 -1.60 -1.76 0.08
C THR A 61 -2.48 -1.06 1.11
N ASP A 62 -1.89 -0.39 2.10
CA ASP A 62 -2.62 0.30 3.16
C ASP A 62 -3.44 1.49 2.64
N ALA A 63 -2.85 2.29 1.74
CA ALA A 63 -3.54 3.34 1.03
C ALA A 63 -4.63 2.80 0.10
N GLU A 64 -4.37 1.72 -0.63
CA GLU A 64 -5.37 1.08 -1.50
C GLU A 64 -6.57 0.58 -0.68
N ALA A 65 -6.35 -0.15 0.41
CA ALA A 65 -7.42 -0.66 1.28
C ALA A 65 -8.28 0.49 1.82
N PHE A 66 -7.66 1.59 2.25
CA PHE A 66 -8.38 2.78 2.71
C PHE A 66 -9.26 3.42 1.64
N LEU A 67 -8.76 3.50 0.39
CA LEU A 67 -9.54 4.06 -0.71
C LEU A 67 -10.70 3.13 -1.11
N LEU A 68 -10.49 1.81 -1.06
CA LEU A 68 -11.54 0.80 -1.28
C LEU A 68 -12.66 0.88 -0.23
N GLU A 69 -12.31 1.10 1.03
CA GLU A 69 -13.30 1.36 2.09
C GLU A 69 -14.15 2.60 1.79
N ARG A 70 -13.53 3.65 1.21
CA ARG A 70 -14.23 4.89 0.84
C ARG A 70 -15.08 4.77 -0.41
N THR A 71 -14.69 3.95 -1.39
CA THR A 71 -15.53 3.66 -2.57
C THR A 71 -16.68 2.72 -2.26
N GLY A 72 -16.68 2.08 -1.07
CA GLY A 72 -17.69 1.11 -0.64
C GLY A 72 -17.37 -0.33 -1.02
N ASP A 73 -16.21 -0.59 -1.62
CA ASP A 73 -15.71 -1.94 -1.92
C ASP A 73 -14.98 -2.54 -0.72
N ILE A 74 -15.70 -2.63 0.41
CA ILE A 74 -15.22 -3.19 1.68
C ILE A 74 -14.74 -4.65 1.53
N PRO A 75 -15.42 -5.54 0.78
CA PRO A 75 -14.96 -6.92 0.61
C PRO A 75 -13.55 -6.98 0.03
N ARG A 76 -13.28 -6.20 -1.01
CA ARG A 76 -11.96 -6.14 -1.64
C ARG A 76 -10.90 -5.52 -0.73
N ALA A 77 -11.26 -4.50 0.05
CA ALA A 77 -10.36 -3.91 1.05
C ALA A 77 -9.91 -4.96 2.09
N LEU A 78 -10.86 -5.78 2.55
CA LEU A 78 -10.60 -6.86 3.50
C LEU A 78 -9.73 -7.96 2.88
N GLU A 79 -10.07 -8.43 1.68
CA GLU A 79 -9.28 -9.43 0.95
C GLU A 79 -7.83 -8.97 0.76
N LEU A 80 -7.63 -7.72 0.35
CA LEU A 80 -6.31 -7.13 0.17
C LEU A 80 -5.51 -7.07 1.48
N THR A 81 -6.18 -6.71 2.59
CA THR A 81 -5.56 -6.66 3.92
C THR A 81 -5.13 -8.04 4.40
N LEU A 82 -6.00 -9.05 4.24
CA LEU A 82 -5.70 -10.44 4.62
C LEU A 82 -4.56 -11.02 3.78
N ALA A 83 -4.59 -10.86 2.46
CA ALA A 83 -3.52 -11.32 1.58
C ALA A 83 -2.16 -10.69 1.92
N THR A 84 -2.16 -9.41 2.30
CA THR A 84 -0.94 -8.71 2.71
C THR A 84 -0.42 -9.19 4.06
N LEU A 85 -1.32 -9.47 5.01
CA LEU A 85 -0.97 -10.04 6.30
C LEU A 85 -0.35 -11.43 6.12
N GLU A 86 -0.96 -12.30 5.32
CA GLU A 86 -0.44 -13.63 5.00
C GLU A 86 0.97 -13.55 4.40
N LYS A 87 1.19 -12.66 3.42
CA LYS A 87 2.50 -12.43 2.81
C LYS A 87 3.55 -11.97 3.83
N LYS A 88 3.16 -11.07 4.74
CA LYS A 88 4.05 -10.58 5.83
C LYS A 88 4.37 -11.69 6.83
N MET A 89 3.39 -12.50 7.22
CA MET A 89 3.58 -13.65 8.12
C MET A 89 4.47 -14.72 7.48
N ALA A 90 4.28 -15.01 6.19
CA ALA A 90 5.12 -15.96 5.44
C ALA A 90 6.59 -15.49 5.36
N ARG A 91 6.81 -14.19 5.10
CA ARG A 91 8.15 -13.59 5.12
C ARG A 91 8.78 -13.68 6.50
N LEU A 92 8.02 -13.36 7.55
CA LEU A 92 8.49 -13.45 8.93
C LEU A 92 8.87 -14.90 9.28
N ALA A 93 7.99 -15.86 9.01
CA ALA A 93 8.24 -17.28 9.23
C ALA A 93 9.49 -17.78 8.48
N SER A 94 9.72 -17.29 7.27
CA SER A 94 10.89 -17.64 6.46
C SER A 94 12.20 -17.02 6.98
N SER A 95 12.12 -15.84 7.62
CA SER A 95 13.27 -15.15 8.21
C SER A 95 13.62 -15.65 9.61
N LEU A 96 12.70 -16.35 10.27
CA LEU A 96 12.97 -16.97 11.56
C LEU A 96 13.80 -18.23 11.33
N PRO A 97 14.97 -18.39 11.98
CA PRO A 97 15.69 -19.66 11.94
C PRO A 97 14.77 -20.76 12.49
N ALA A 98 14.93 -21.99 12.00
CA ALA A 98 14.12 -23.20 12.28
C ALA A 98 13.82 -23.53 13.76
N TYR A 99 14.37 -22.75 14.70
CA TYR A 99 14.03 -22.72 16.11
C TYR A 99 12.61 -22.20 16.40
N ALA A 100 12.10 -21.22 15.64
CA ALA A 100 10.77 -20.65 15.92
C ALA A 100 9.62 -21.50 15.36
N THR A 101 9.85 -22.23 14.26
CA THR A 101 8.86 -23.15 13.68
C THR A 101 8.52 -24.27 14.66
N LYS A 102 9.50 -24.82 15.39
CA LYS A 102 9.23 -25.76 16.49
C LYS A 102 8.26 -25.17 17.52
N ARG A 103 8.50 -23.93 17.95
CA ARG A 103 7.65 -23.26 18.96
C ARG A 103 6.26 -22.88 18.43
N LEU A 104 6.13 -22.58 17.14
CA LEU A 104 4.84 -22.27 16.49
C LEU A 104 4.00 -23.52 16.22
N VAL A 105 4.65 -24.64 15.91
CA VAL A 105 4.03 -25.98 15.87
C VAL A 105 3.61 -26.39 17.29
N ASP A 106 4.46 -26.18 18.30
CA ASP A 106 4.12 -26.46 19.72
C ASP A 106 2.92 -25.61 20.23
N LEU A 107 2.71 -24.42 19.65
CA LEU A 107 1.58 -23.53 19.96
C LEU A 107 0.34 -23.77 19.09
N GLY A 108 0.37 -24.71 18.14
CA GLY A 108 -0.77 -25.08 17.31
C GLY A 108 -1.18 -24.01 16.27
N LEU A 109 -0.28 -23.11 15.90
CA LEU A 109 -0.54 -22.03 14.93
C LEU A 109 -0.11 -22.38 13.50
N LEU A 110 0.63 -23.48 13.32
CA LEU A 110 1.04 -24.03 12.03
C LEU A 110 1.02 -25.56 12.10
N GLU A 111 0.36 -26.20 11.13
CA GLU A 111 0.42 -27.65 10.95
C GLU A 111 1.83 -28.04 10.48
N PRO A 112 2.44 -29.10 11.04
CA PRO A 112 3.71 -29.60 10.55
C PRO A 112 3.55 -30.02 9.08
N SER A 113 4.43 -29.51 8.22
CA SER A 113 4.55 -30.01 6.86
C SER A 113 5.09 -31.44 6.95
N ASP A 114 4.17 -32.40 7.03
CA ASP A 114 4.47 -33.81 6.85
C ASP A 114 5.00 -33.99 5.44
N GLY A 115 6.34 -33.97 5.32
CA GLY A 115 7.05 -34.35 4.11
C GLY A 115 6.71 -35.79 3.77
N GLY A 116 5.64 -35.97 3.00
CA GLY A 116 5.25 -37.24 2.40
C GLY A 116 6.35 -37.74 1.49
N GLY A 117 7.00 -38.83 1.91
CA GLY A 117 8.02 -39.52 1.15
C GLY A 117 7.50 -40.19 -0.12
N GLY A 118 8.41 -40.39 -1.06
CA GLY A 118 8.23 -41.23 -2.24
C GLY A 118 9.58 -41.77 -2.69
N GLY A 119 10.08 -42.80 -2.00
CA GLY A 119 11.18 -43.62 -2.49
C GLY A 119 10.70 -44.56 -3.60
N GLY A 120 11.59 -44.89 -4.54
CA GLY A 120 11.36 -45.96 -5.49
C GLY A 120 12.54 -46.21 -6.43
N GLY A 121 13.17 -47.38 -6.28
CA GLY A 121 13.73 -48.12 -7.41
C GLY A 121 15.25 -48.26 -7.47
N SER A 122 15.75 -49.29 -6.80
CA SER A 122 17.08 -49.89 -6.94
C SER A 122 17.36 -50.33 -8.38
N GLY A 123 18.59 -50.13 -8.85
CA GLY A 123 19.18 -50.82 -10.00
C GLY A 123 20.12 -51.95 -9.56
#